data_AF-A0A1N7QQ37-F1
#
_entry.id   AF-A0A1N7QQ37-F1
#
_cell.length_a   1.000
_cell.length_b   1.000
_cell.length_c   1.000
_cell.angle_alpha   90.00
_cell.angle_beta   90.00
_cell.angle_gamma   90.00
#
_symmetry.space_group_name_H-M   'P 1'
#
loop_
_entity.id
_entity.type
_entity.pdbx_description
1 polymer ?
#
loop_
_entity_poly.entity_id
_entity_poly.type
_entity_poly.pdbx_seq_one_letter_code
_entity_poly.pdbx_strand_id
1 'polypeptide(L)'
;MNINEIKQAALVFTSQNKQELSDKIKKLKDQGIPFPECVVFTQYNQQISLLEAKNLTLELAAWTDEEKAEIKGYISLMMSEFEEED
;
A
#
# COMPACT_ATOMS: atom_id res chain seq x y z
N MET A 1 12.08 5.38 5.91
CA MET A 1 12.81 4.48 4.99
C MET A 1 12.72 5.06 3.60
N ASN A 2 13.77 4.94 2.80
CA ASN A 2 13.71 5.25 1.37
C ASN A 2 13.13 4.06 0.58
N ILE A 3 12.79 4.29 -0.69
CA ILE A 3 12.14 3.28 -1.53
C ILE A 3 13.01 2.02 -1.75
N ASN A 4 14.34 2.15 -1.77
CA ASN A 4 15.23 1.00 -1.95
C ASN A 4 15.26 0.12 -0.69
N GLU A 5 15.26 0.72 0.49
CA GLU A 5 15.15 0.01 1.77
C GLU A 5 13.84 -0.77 1.87
N ILE A 6 12.74 -0.19 1.39
CA ILE A 6 11.42 -0.85 1.38
C ILE A 6 11.41 -2.05 0.44
N LYS A 7 11.98 -1.91 -0.77
CA LYS A 7 12.11 -3.03 -1.71
C LYS A 7 12.93 -4.16 -1.12
N GLN A 8 14.06 -3.85 -0.48
CA GLN A 8 14.89 -4.86 0.18
C GLN A 8 14.14 -5.54 1.33
N ALA A 9 13.45 -4.76 2.18
CA ALA A 9 12.65 -5.31 3.27
C ALA A 9 11.53 -6.22 2.76
N ALA A 10 10.91 -5.89 1.62
CA ALA A 10 9.87 -6.68 0.99
C ALA A 10 10.39 -8.02 0.42
N LEU A 11 11.65 -8.08 -0.02
CA LEU A 11 12.29 -9.29 -0.51
C LEU A 11 12.78 -10.21 0.62
N VAL A 12 13.19 -9.63 1.75
CA VAL A 12 13.69 -10.39 2.91
C VAL A 12 12.55 -11.05 3.69
N PHE A 13 11.41 -10.37 3.81
CA PHE A 13 10.23 -10.92 4.46
C PHE A 13 9.31 -11.50 3.39
N THR A 14 8.98 -12.79 3.41
CA THR A 14 8.02 -13.37 2.45
C THR A 14 6.74 -13.74 3.18
N SER A 15 5.69 -12.90 3.08
CA SER A 15 4.41 -13.26 3.70
C SER A 15 3.76 -14.40 2.93
N GLN A 16 3.34 -15.42 3.66
CA GLN A 16 2.73 -16.63 3.11
C GLN A 16 1.21 -16.48 2.95
N ASN A 17 0.62 -15.48 3.62
CA ASN A 17 -0.81 -15.23 3.59
C ASN A 17 -1.13 -13.74 3.81
N LYS A 18 -2.40 -13.39 3.55
CA LYS A 18 -2.89 -12.00 3.66
C LYS A 18 -2.81 -11.45 5.09
N GLN A 19 -2.90 -12.29 6.12
CA GLN A 19 -2.82 -11.84 7.51
C GLN A 19 -1.38 -11.41 7.87
N GLU A 20 -0.37 -12.20 7.54
CA GLU A 20 1.04 -11.86 7.74
C GLU A 20 1.44 -10.57 7.00
N LEU A 21 0.95 -10.44 5.76
CA LEU A 21 1.14 -9.21 4.99
C LEU A 21 0.50 -8.02 5.71
N SER A 22 -0.75 -8.17 6.16
CA SER A 22 -1.48 -7.14 6.92
C SER A 22 -0.72 -6.73 8.19
N ASP A 23 -0.24 -7.68 8.97
CA ASP A 23 0.50 -7.42 10.21
C ASP A 23 1.80 -6.68 9.92
N LYS A 24 2.49 -7.02 8.83
CA LYS A 24 3.70 -6.32 8.40
C LYS A 24 3.40 -4.90 7.94
N ILE A 25 2.38 -4.69 7.11
CA ILE A 25 1.95 -3.35 6.68
C ILE A 25 1.53 -2.50 7.87
N LYS A 26 0.82 -3.05 8.85
CA LYS A 26 0.46 -2.34 10.08
C LYS A 26 1.71 -1.86 10.83
N LYS A 27 2.72 -2.72 11.00
CA LYS A 27 4.00 -2.32 11.62
C LYS A 27 4.69 -1.19 10.86
N LEU A 28 4.68 -1.22 9.52
CA LEU A 28 5.26 -0.15 8.70
C LEU A 28 4.50 1.16 8.86
N LYS A 29 3.17 1.11 8.82
CA LYS A 29 2.28 2.25 9.09
C LYS A 29 2.54 2.84 10.48
N ASP A 30 2.64 2.01 11.51
CA ASP A 30 2.92 2.45 12.89
C ASP A 30 4.32 3.11 13.03
N GLN A 31 5.23 2.83 12.09
CA GLN A 31 6.55 3.48 11.96
C GLN A 31 6.49 4.78 11.14
N GLY A 32 5.30 5.23 10.74
CA GLY A 32 5.10 6.42 9.92
C GLY A 32 5.42 6.22 8.44
N ILE A 33 5.45 4.97 7.95
CA ILE A 33 5.62 4.72 6.52
C ILE A 33 4.31 5.04 5.79
N PRO A 34 4.34 5.92 4.76
CA PRO A 34 3.12 6.35 4.08
C PRO A 34 2.52 5.25 3.21
N PHE A 35 1.27 5.45 2.78
CA PHE A 35 0.53 4.47 1.99
C PHE A 35 1.23 4.08 0.66
N PRO A 36 1.75 5.01 -0.17
CA PRO A 36 2.43 4.64 -1.43
C PRO A 36 3.64 3.71 -1.20
N GLU A 37 4.41 3.97 -0.15
CA GLU A 37 5.53 3.13 0.27
C GLU A 37 5.07 1.74 0.74
N CYS A 38 3.96 1.66 1.46
CA CYS A 38 3.32 0.38 1.80
C CYS A 38 2.84 -0.38 0.54
N VAL A 39 2.37 0.33 -0.49
CA VAL A 39 2.01 -0.28 -1.79
C VAL A 39 3.26 -0.85 -2.47
N VAL A 40 4.37 -0.11 -2.49
CA VAL A 40 5.65 -0.61 -3.03
C VAL A 40 6.11 -1.85 -2.27
N PHE A 41 5.98 -1.86 -0.94
CA PHE A 41 6.29 -3.05 -0.14
C PHE A 41 5.45 -4.24 -0.61
N THR A 42 4.12 -4.10 -0.63
CA THR A 42 3.19 -5.17 -1.05
C THR A 42 3.50 -5.66 -2.46
N GLN A 43 3.78 -4.75 -3.40
CA GLN A 43 4.11 -5.07 -4.78
C GLN A 43 5.32 -5.99 -4.89
N TYR A 44 6.43 -5.62 -4.24
CA TYR A 44 7.67 -6.39 -4.29
C TYR A 44 7.57 -7.70 -3.50
N ASN A 45 6.82 -7.68 -2.40
CA ASN A 45 6.62 -8.82 -1.53
C ASN A 45 5.80 -9.93 -2.21
N GLN A 46 4.75 -9.54 -2.91
CA GLN A 46 3.81 -10.47 -3.57
C GLN A 46 4.11 -10.68 -5.06
N GLN A 47 5.07 -9.94 -5.63
CA GLN A 47 5.45 -9.99 -7.05
C GLN A 47 4.27 -9.78 -8.01
N ILE A 48 3.43 -8.79 -7.70
CA ILE A 48 2.22 -8.43 -8.45
C ILE A 48 2.36 -7.05 -9.12
N SER A 49 1.40 -6.69 -9.98
CA SER A 49 1.37 -5.36 -10.59
C SER A 49 1.11 -4.26 -9.55
N LEU A 50 1.45 -3.01 -9.89
CA LEU A 50 1.23 -1.87 -9.00
C LEU A 50 -0.26 -1.66 -8.68
N LEU A 51 -1.15 -1.90 -9.66
CA LEU A 51 -2.59 -1.78 -9.46
C LEU A 51 -3.12 -2.84 -8.48
N GLU A 52 -2.71 -4.10 -8.66
CA GLU A 52 -3.04 -5.18 -7.73
C GLU A 52 -2.49 -4.90 -6.34
N ALA A 53 -1.25 -4.43 -6.24
CA ALA A 53 -0.62 -4.08 -4.96
C ALA A 53 -1.38 -2.95 -4.25
N LYS A 54 -1.79 -1.90 -4.97
CA LYS A 54 -2.59 -0.80 -4.42
C LYS A 54 -3.91 -1.31 -3.85
N ASN A 55 -4.65 -2.10 -4.63
CA ASN A 55 -5.93 -2.66 -4.22
C ASN A 55 -5.76 -3.60 -3.03
N LEU A 56 -4.80 -4.53 -3.09
CA LEU A 56 -4.52 -5.46 -2.01
C LEU A 56 -4.13 -4.73 -0.73
N THR A 57 -3.23 -3.74 -0.81
CA THR A 57 -2.77 -2.96 0.36
C THR A 57 -3.96 -2.26 1.03
N LEU A 58 -4.88 -1.70 0.24
CA LEU A 58 -6.09 -1.04 0.75
C LEU A 58 -7.10 -2.01 1.37
N GLU A 59 -7.13 -3.27 0.94
CA GLU A 59 -8.00 -4.31 1.50
C GLU A 59 -7.47 -4.91 2.82
N LEU A 60 -6.20 -4.70 3.17
CA LEU A 60 -5.62 -5.24 4.39
C LEU A 60 -6.33 -4.70 5.64
N ALA A 61 -6.33 -5.49 6.71
CA ALA A 61 -6.84 -5.10 8.02
C ALA A 61 -5.90 -4.11 8.75
N ALA A 62 -4.78 -3.72 8.13
CA ALA A 62 -3.87 -2.70 8.61
C ALA A 62 -4.49 -1.28 8.62
N TRP A 63 -5.55 -1.09 7.83
CA TRP A 63 -6.24 0.19 7.68
C TRP A 63 -7.66 0.10 8.25
N THR A 64 -8.07 1.14 8.96
CA THR A 64 -9.47 1.31 9.38
C THR A 64 -10.35 1.67 8.18
N ASP A 65 -11.66 1.55 8.31
CA ASP A 65 -12.58 1.93 7.23
C ASP A 65 -12.51 3.44 6.93
N GLU A 66 -12.28 4.26 7.95
CA GLU A 66 -12.07 5.71 7.83
C GLU A 66 -10.80 6.03 7.03
N GLU A 67 -9.67 5.40 7.35
CA GLU A 67 -8.42 5.58 6.62
C GLU A 67 -8.55 5.11 5.16
N LYS A 68 -9.24 3.99 4.94
CA LYS A 68 -9.52 3.51 3.57
C LYS A 68 -10.35 4.52 2.79
N ALA A 69 -11.36 5.12 3.42
CA ALA A 69 -12.19 6.13 2.78
C ALA A 69 -11.38 7.39 2.43
N GLU A 70 -10.54 7.85 3.36
CA GLU A 70 -9.67 9.01 3.16
C GLU A 70 -8.67 8.78 2.01
N ILE A 71 -7.96 7.65 2.01
CA ILE A 71 -7.01 7.27 0.95
C ILE A 71 -7.71 7.22 -0.41
N LYS A 72 -8.90 6.62 -0.49
CA LYS A 72 -9.70 6.59 -1.73
C LYS A 72 -10.10 8.01 -2.16
N GLY A 73 -10.46 8.87 -1.22
CA GLY A 73 -10.77 10.27 -1.49
C GLY A 73 -9.60 11.01 -2.12
N TYR A 74 -8.39 10.86 -1.55
CA TYR A 74 -7.18 11.46 -2.12
C TYR A 74 -6.84 10.93 -3.51
N ILE A 75 -6.99 9.62 -3.73
CA ILE A 75 -6.77 9.03 -5.05
C ILE A 75 -7.79 9.57 -6.05
N SER A 76 -9.07 9.66 -5.68
CA SER A 76 -10.11 10.20 -6.56
C SER A 76 -9.86 11.67 -6.89
N LEU A 77 -9.51 12.48 -5.89
CA LEU A 77 -9.17 13.90 -6.08
C LEU A 77 -7.96 14.06 -7.00
N MET A 78 -6.91 13.26 -6.81
CA MET A 78 -5.75 13.29 -7.69
C MET A 78 -6.14 12.93 -9.12
N MET A 79 -6.99 11.91 -9.32
CA MET A 79 -7.40 11.48 -10.66
C MET A 79 -8.30 12.50 -11.36
N SER A 80 -9.18 13.19 -10.63
CA SER A 80 -10.06 14.23 -11.21
C SER A 80 -9.28 15.40 -11.80
N GLU A 81 -8.06 15.68 -11.34
CA GLU A 81 -7.18 16.70 -11.94
C GLU A 81 -6.64 16.31 -13.32
N PHE A 82 -6.76 15.03 -13.71
CA PHE A 82 -6.33 14.50 -15.02
C PHE A 82 -7.51 14.08 -15.90
N GLU A 83 -8.74 14.21 -15.40
CA GLU A 83 -9.94 14.08 -16.22
C GLU A 83 -10.03 15.36 -17.08
N GLU A 84 -9.87 15.22 -18.40
CA GLU A 84 -10.12 16.34 -19.32
C GLU A 84 -11.62 16.68 -19.28
N GLU A 85 -11.97 17.95 -19.04
CA GLU A 85 -13.32 18.46 -19.24
C GLU A 85 -13.66 18.35 -20.74
N ASP A 86 -14.38 17.30 -21.12
CA ASP A 86 -14.97 17.13 -22.46
C ASP A 86 -15.88 18.31 -22.86
#